data_AF-A0A6C0JJA4-F1
#
_entry.id   AF-A0A6C0JJA4-F1
#
_cell.length_a   1.000
_cell.length_b   1.000
_cell.length_c   1.000
_cell.angle_alpha   90.00
_cell.angle_beta   90.00
_cell.angle_gamma   90.00
#
_symmetry.space_group_name_H-M   'P 1'
#
loop_
_entity.id
_entity.type
_entity.pdbx_description
1 polymer ?
#
loop_
_entity_poly.entity_id
_entity_poly.type
_entity_poly.pdbx_seq_one_letter_code
_entity_poly.pdbx_strand_id
1 'polypeptide(L)' 'MKTRRVFKKKRLMSRAYCKKTPCKRMGFTQKASCRPYKNCYTRRR' A
#
# COMPACT_ATOMS: atom_id res chain seq x y z
N MET A 1 -13.06 28.21 7.36
CA MET A 1 -12.34 27.39 6.35
C MET A 1 -12.48 25.91 6.72
N LYS A 2 -13.21 25.10 5.95
CA LYS A 2 -13.24 23.63 6.14
C LYS A 2 -11.86 23.10 5.73
N THR A 3 -10.94 22.96 6.68
CA THR A 3 -9.69 22.23 6.45
C THR A 3 -10.11 20.85 6.00
N ARG A 4 -9.96 20.54 4.71
CA ARG A 4 -10.03 19.18 4.20
C ARG A 4 -8.88 18.46 4.87
N ARG A 5 -9.08 17.99 6.11
CA ARG A 5 -8.22 16.99 6.74
C ARG A 5 -8.35 15.81 5.81
N VAL A 6 -7.47 15.75 4.81
CA VAL A 6 -7.25 14.57 4.01
C VAL A 6 -6.96 13.54 5.07
N PHE A 7 -7.95 12.71 5.39
CA PHE A 7 -7.76 11.55 6.25
C PHE A 7 -6.73 10.72 5.49
N LYS A 8 -5.45 11.01 5.73
CA LYS A 8 -4.34 10.15 5.36
C LYS A 8 -4.60 8.94 6.22
N LYS A 9 -5.46 8.02 5.74
CA LYS A 9 -5.66 6.71 6.35
C LYS A 9 -4.26 6.23 6.65
N LYS A 10 -3.92 6.13 7.95
CA LYS A 10 -2.60 5.68 8.36
C LYS A 10 -2.43 4.36 7.64
N ARG A 11 -1.50 4.33 6.68
CA ARG A 11 -1.28 3.13 5.87
C ARG A 11 -0.86 2.08 6.87
N LEU A 12 -1.52 0.93 6.82
CA LEU A 12 -1.20 -0.19 7.72
C LEU A 12 0.28 -0.55 7.59
N MET A 13 0.81 -0.44 6.36
CA MET A 13 2.19 -0.76 6.05
C MET A 13 3.02 0.46 5.66
N SER A 14 4.20 0.55 6.26
CA SER A 14 5.23 1.53 5.94
C SER A 14 5.84 1.30 4.56
N ARG A 15 6.38 2.36 3.94
CA ARG A 15 7.06 2.28 2.63
C ARG A 15 8.19 1.25 2.63
N ALA A 16 8.96 1.16 3.72
CA ALA A 16 10.05 0.20 3.88
C ALA A 16 9.56 -1.25 3.82
N TYR A 17 8.48 -1.56 4.54
CA TYR A 17 7.84 -2.89 4.50
C TYR A 17 7.39 -3.25 3.07
N CYS A 18 6.72 -2.30 2.40
CA CYS A 18 6.23 -2.51 1.05
C CYS A 18 7.35 -2.79 0.03
N LYS A 19 8.52 -2.14 0.18
CA LYS A 19 9.67 -2.38 -0.70
C LYS A 19 10.33 -3.73 -0.42
N LYS A 20 10.56 -4.05 0.86
CA LYS A 20 11.27 -5.27 1.31
C LYS A 20 10.46 -6.54 1.03
N THR A 21 9.16 -6.52 1.27
CA THR A 21 8.32 -7.72 1.14
C THR A 21 7.96 -7.97 -0.33
N PRO A 22 8.11 -9.19 -0.88
CA PRO A 22 7.68 -9.51 -2.24
C PRO A 22 6.15 -9.66 -2.31
N CYS A 23 5.53 -9.34 -3.46
CA CYS A 23 4.07 -9.37 -3.64
C CYS A 23 3.44 -10.74 -3.37
N LYS A 24 4.20 -11.85 -3.58
CA LYS A 24 3.76 -13.22 -3.29
C LYS A 24 3.56 -13.47 -1.79
N ARG A 25 4.29 -12.75 -0.93
CA ARG A 25 4.21 -12.85 0.53
C ARG A 25 3.27 -11.82 1.14
N MET A 26 2.63 -10.97 0.33
CA MET A 26 1.68 -9.96 0.79
C MET A 26 0.25 -10.48 0.69
N GLY A 27 -0.51 -10.37 1.78
CA GLY A 27 -1.96 -10.56 1.77
C GLY A 27 -2.69 -9.44 1.04
N PHE A 28 -4.00 -9.59 0.82
CA PHE A 28 -4.83 -8.60 0.12
C PHE A 28 -4.72 -7.19 0.74
N THR A 29 -4.88 -7.09 2.05
CA THR A 29 -4.81 -5.82 2.79
C THR A 29 -3.42 -5.16 2.70
N GLN A 30 -2.36 -5.97 2.73
CA GLN A 30 -0.98 -5.48 2.58
C GLN A 30 -0.72 -4.98 1.17
N LYS A 31 -1.17 -5.72 0.13
CA LYS A 31 -1.09 -5.29 -1.28
C LYS A 31 -1.84 -3.97 -1.49
N ALA A 32 -3.03 -3.81 -0.92
CA ALA A 32 -3.80 -2.57 -1.01
C ALA A 32 -3.08 -1.37 -0.35
N SER A 33 -2.53 -1.57 0.85
CA SER A 33 -1.72 -0.55 1.55
C SER A 33 -0.42 -0.21 0.80
N CYS A 34 0.19 -1.20 0.14
CA CYS A 34 1.44 -1.07 -0.57
C CYS A 34 1.30 -0.63 -2.02
N ARG A 35 0.09 -0.67 -2.61
CA ARG A 35 -0.21 -0.24 -3.99
C ARG A 35 0.44 1.07 -4.44
N PRO A 36 0.44 2.17 -3.65
CA PRO A 36 1.11 3.43 -4.02
C PRO A 36 2.65 3.34 -4.05
N TYR A 37 3.26 2.32 -3.47
CA TYR A 37 4.72 2.14 -3.41
C TYR A 37 5.20 0.95 -4.25
N LYS A 38 4.35 -0.06 -4.41
CA LYS A 38 4.61 -1.32 -5.10
C LYS A 38 3.28 -1.86 -5.62
N ASN A 39 3.09 -1.80 -6.94
CA ASN A 39 1.85 -2.24 -7.55
C ASN A 39 1.86 -3.77 -7.75
N CYS A 40 1.35 -4.49 -6.76
CA CYS A 40 1.29 -5.95 -6.77
C CYS A 40 0.13 -6.55 -7.60
N TYR A 41 -0.70 -5.73 -8.24
CA TYR A 41 -1.88 -6.16 -9.01
C TYR A 41 -1.68 -6.13 -10.53
N THR A 42 -0.55 -5.64 -11.02
CA THR A 42 -0.30 -5.42 -12.46
C THR A 42 0.44 -6.56 -13.16
N ARG A 43 0.74 -7.68 -12.48
CA ARG A 43 1.18 -8.89 -13.20
C ARG A 43 -0.04 -9.62 -13.76
N ARG A 44 -0.38 -9.32 -15.01
CA ARG A 44 -0.98 -10.30 -15.93
C ARG A 44 0.13 -11.27 -16.34
N ARG A 45 0.18 -12.43 -15.71
CA ARG A 45 0.72 -13.69 -16.24
C ARG A 45 -0.06 -14.81 -15.59
#